data_AF-A0A8H5HXU9-F1
#
_entry.id   AF-A0A8H5HXU9-F1
#
_cell.length_a   1.000
_cell.length_b   1.000
_cell.length_c   1.000
_cell.angle_alpha   90.00
_cell.angle_beta   90.00
_cell.angle_gamma   90.00
#
_symmetry.space_group_name_H-M   'P 1'
#
loop_
_entity.id
_entity.type
_entity.pdbx_description
1 polymer ?
#
loop_
_entity_poly.entity_id
_entity_poly.type
_entity_poly.pdbx_seq_one_letter_code
_entity_poly.pdbx_strand_id
1 'polypeptide(L)'
;MVRGTDNLKCYVREAVLPRMINDRFAPPMPPDGHKSHLNNLTVRPESWRRLENIYSLANYGLEEIITAWIDVYLPEDSMGLDDMDVDSGETLSIPCPGTDFDIAYREERRPSDISRLAPWIDNLALMTVQRIIHLLHPDTHTWSFELMEERDLDRKILRYYMWTVPEDVIERVSEEHRRSIQKSSVVVAFQPPWVLSTQDIKEFASCSSFPPFIQPGNAYPTQLNSTHRLWAKIFDLCVTRNTPWFILTSYTHWTFGLFSTGWTAAFISGVYEYDANSPTILECLTFWIASAMRIARALQFPKVPEPVHLPPIQIIPRSRAEIPTPAVSESNWSGKSADANSSAGVFREVSPGVSDDGLLDEGPTPPVNKSRAFLESVQRWMDDMIDSNDMEPVDRPALPIPEVNAAQNPPFTGGDWLVLEETSRRMIPEED
;
A
#
# COMPACT_ATOMS: atom_id res chain seq x y z
N MET A 1 2.62 19.26 32.07
CA MET A 1 1.85 18.65 30.98
C MET A 1 2.40 19.22 29.71
N VAL A 2 3.01 18.36 28.92
CA VAL A 2 3.73 18.72 27.68
C VAL A 2 2.80 18.41 26.51
N ARG A 3 2.68 19.30 25.53
CA ARG A 3 1.89 19.02 24.32
C ARG A 3 2.68 18.08 23.40
N GLY A 4 2.01 17.30 22.56
CA GLY A 4 2.70 16.49 21.56
C GLY A 4 3.54 17.34 20.60
N THR A 5 3.04 18.51 20.22
CA THR A 5 3.75 19.50 19.39
C THR A 5 4.95 20.16 20.06
N ASP A 6 5.11 20.03 21.38
CA ASP A 6 6.27 20.55 22.09
C ASP A 6 7.52 19.66 21.91
N ASN A 7 7.33 18.38 21.57
CA ASN A 7 8.40 17.46 21.16
C ASN A 7 7.79 16.34 20.30
N LEU A 8 7.58 16.65 19.02
CA LEU A 8 6.84 15.77 18.10
C LEU A 8 7.58 14.44 17.88
N LYS A 9 8.91 14.47 17.82
CA LYS A 9 9.72 13.26 17.70
C LYS A 9 9.49 12.30 18.88
N CYS A 10 9.60 12.80 20.11
CA CYS A 10 9.38 11.98 21.30
C CYS A 10 7.92 11.51 21.40
N TYR A 11 6.95 12.36 21.05
CA TYR A 11 5.55 11.96 20.99
C TYR A 11 5.34 10.76 20.06
N VAL A 12 5.81 10.84 18.81
CA VAL A 12 5.64 9.78 17.81
C VAL A 12 6.30 8.45 18.21
N ARG A 13 7.41 8.51 18.96
CA ARG A 13 8.13 7.34 19.49
C ARG A 13 7.46 6.67 20.68
N GLU A 14 6.75 7.43 21.48
CA GLU A 14 6.13 6.94 22.73
C GLU A 14 4.63 6.69 22.58
N ALA A 15 4.03 7.17 21.49
CA ALA A 15 2.61 7.00 21.20
C ALA A 15 2.29 5.56 20.84
N VAL A 16 1.36 4.97 21.58
CA VAL A 16 0.96 3.56 21.45
C VAL A 16 -0.53 3.51 21.16
N LEU A 17 -0.92 2.77 20.12
CA LEU A 17 -2.34 2.62 19.81
C LEU A 17 -3.06 1.97 21.01
N PRO A 18 -4.22 2.51 21.43
CA PRO A 18 -5.02 1.90 22.47
C PRO A 18 -5.46 0.48 22.08
N ARG A 19 -5.46 -0.43 23.04
CA ARG A 19 -5.95 -1.80 22.81
C ARG A 19 -7.44 -1.77 22.48
N MET A 20 -7.78 -2.28 21.30
CA MET A 20 -9.17 -2.39 20.87
C MET A 20 -9.83 -3.64 21.46
N ILE A 21 -10.97 -3.43 22.13
CA ILE A 21 -11.80 -4.51 22.68
C ILE A 21 -13.06 -4.63 21.82
N ASN A 22 -13.29 -5.80 21.24
CA ASN A 22 -14.48 -6.05 20.43
C ASN A 22 -15.77 -6.00 21.26
N ASP A 23 -16.86 -5.58 20.63
CA ASP A 23 -18.16 -5.58 21.26
C ASP A 23 -18.66 -7.03 21.50
N ARG A 24 -19.55 -7.23 22.47
CA ARG A 24 -20.17 -8.54 22.73
C ARG A 24 -20.97 -9.10 21.54
N PHE A 25 -21.41 -8.24 20.63
CA PHE A 25 -22.12 -8.62 19.41
C PHE A 25 -21.20 -8.76 18.20
N ALA A 26 -19.89 -8.53 18.37
CA ALA A 26 -18.92 -8.81 17.32
C ALA A 26 -18.89 -10.32 17.01
N PRO A 27 -18.62 -10.72 15.75
CA PRO A 27 -18.35 -12.11 15.42
C PRO A 27 -17.22 -12.68 16.29
N PRO A 28 -17.26 -13.99 16.59
CA PRO A 28 -16.24 -14.63 17.41
C PRO A 28 -14.88 -14.53 16.69
N MET A 29 -13.86 -14.22 17.48
CA MET A 29 -12.48 -14.25 17.00
C MET A 29 -12.08 -15.69 16.64
N PRO A 30 -11.29 -15.88 15.57
CA PRO A 30 -10.66 -17.18 15.32
C PRO A 30 -9.73 -17.52 16.49
N PRO A 31 -9.53 -18.81 16.81
CA PRO A 31 -8.58 -19.21 17.84
C PRO A 31 -7.15 -18.77 17.48
N ASP A 32 -6.32 -18.54 18.50
CA ASP A 32 -4.95 -18.08 18.30
C ASP A 32 -4.16 -19.01 17.38
N GLY A 33 -3.48 -18.44 16.39
CA GLY A 33 -2.74 -19.19 15.36
C GLY A 33 -3.60 -19.74 14.22
N HIS A 34 -4.92 -19.51 14.22
CA HIS A 34 -5.81 -19.94 13.14
C HIS A 34 -6.19 -18.82 12.18
N LYS A 35 -6.39 -19.19 10.92
CA LYS A 35 -6.98 -18.33 9.89
C LYS A 35 -8.45 -18.07 10.17
N SER A 36 -8.95 -16.91 9.78
CA SER A 36 -10.38 -16.67 9.77
C SER A 36 -11.07 -17.42 8.63
N HIS A 37 -12.21 -18.03 8.94
CA HIS A 37 -13.13 -18.58 7.94
C HIS A 37 -14.11 -17.53 7.37
N LEU A 38 -14.06 -16.30 7.90
CA LEU A 38 -14.91 -15.18 7.47
C LEU A 38 -14.28 -14.38 6.32
N ASN A 39 -13.01 -14.64 5.98
CA ASN A 39 -12.33 -14.00 4.85
C ASN A 39 -12.75 -14.59 3.49
N ASN A 40 -14.01 -14.34 3.12
CA ASN A 40 -14.62 -14.86 1.90
C ASN A 40 -14.69 -13.80 0.80
N LEU A 41 -13.56 -13.15 0.52
CA LEU A 41 -13.48 -12.13 -0.54
C LEU A 41 -13.90 -12.70 -1.90
N THR A 42 -14.67 -11.90 -2.64
CA THR A 42 -15.17 -12.23 -3.97
C THR A 42 -14.20 -11.68 -5.01
N VAL A 43 -13.34 -12.55 -5.53
CA VAL A 43 -12.35 -12.20 -6.55
C VAL A 43 -12.46 -13.15 -7.73
N ARG A 44 -12.53 -12.58 -8.93
CA ARG A 44 -12.42 -13.34 -10.18
C ARG A 44 -10.96 -13.43 -10.58
N PRO A 45 -10.43 -14.59 -10.97
CA PRO A 45 -9.14 -14.66 -11.65
C PRO A 45 -9.19 -13.82 -12.93
N GLU A 46 -8.17 -13.00 -13.15
CA GLU A 46 -8.10 -12.08 -14.29
C GLU A 46 -6.71 -12.18 -14.92
N SER A 47 -6.65 -12.16 -16.26
CA SER A 47 -5.40 -12.32 -17.01
C SER A 47 -4.49 -11.08 -17.00
N TRP A 48 -5.05 -9.92 -16.66
CA TRP A 48 -4.32 -8.65 -16.58
C TRP A 48 -3.61 -8.45 -15.23
N ARG A 49 -3.87 -9.29 -14.22
CA ARG A 49 -3.08 -9.28 -12.98
C ARG A 49 -1.70 -9.84 -13.27
N ARG A 50 -0.72 -8.97 -13.18
CA ARG A 50 0.68 -9.25 -13.54
C ARG A 50 1.60 -9.34 -12.33
N LEU A 51 1.06 -9.37 -11.11
CA LEU A 51 1.86 -9.61 -9.92
C LEU A 51 2.52 -10.98 -10.04
N GLU A 52 3.83 -11.01 -10.16
CA GLU A 52 4.63 -12.23 -10.33
C GLU A 52 5.39 -12.55 -9.04
N ASN A 53 6.01 -11.51 -8.45
CA ASN A 53 6.89 -11.66 -7.30
C ASN A 53 6.49 -10.72 -6.16
N ILE A 54 6.59 -11.21 -4.94
CA ILE A 54 6.33 -10.44 -3.72
C ILE A 54 7.56 -10.58 -2.83
N TYR A 55 8.16 -9.45 -2.47
CA TYR A 55 9.40 -9.38 -1.71
C TYR A 55 9.12 -8.86 -0.31
N SER A 56 9.57 -9.60 0.69
CA SER A 56 9.51 -9.13 2.08
C SER A 56 10.65 -8.16 2.35
N LEU A 57 10.33 -7.01 2.93
CA LEU A 57 11.25 -5.97 3.42
C LEU A 57 11.79 -6.27 4.83
N ALA A 58 11.45 -7.43 5.43
CA ALA A 58 11.88 -7.76 6.78
C ALA A 58 13.40 -8.01 6.90
N ASN A 59 14.03 -8.56 5.86
CA ASN A 59 15.47 -8.94 5.91
C ASN A 59 16.42 -7.78 5.59
N TYR A 60 15.90 -6.56 5.63
CA TYR A 60 16.38 -5.49 4.80
C TYR A 60 16.51 -4.17 5.58
N GLY A 61 16.52 -4.24 6.91
CA GLY A 61 16.79 -3.09 7.77
C GLY A 61 15.74 -1.98 7.70
N LEU A 62 14.49 -2.31 7.34
CA LEU A 62 13.42 -1.31 7.18
C LEU A 62 13.16 -0.56 8.49
N GLU A 63 13.26 -1.23 9.63
CA GLU A 63 13.02 -0.65 10.95
C GLU A 63 14.07 0.43 11.29
N GLU A 64 15.34 0.17 10.96
CA GLU A 64 16.43 1.12 11.10
C GLU A 64 16.26 2.32 10.16
N ILE A 65 15.82 2.09 8.92
CA ILE A 65 15.53 3.16 7.96
C ILE A 65 14.41 4.06 8.48
N ILE A 66 13.32 3.48 8.98
CA ILE A 66 12.21 4.24 9.56
C ILE A 66 12.72 5.06 10.74
N THR A 67 13.42 4.43 11.68
CA THR A 67 13.93 5.10 12.89
C THR A 67 14.88 6.25 12.55
N ALA A 68 15.82 6.03 11.61
CA ALA A 68 16.74 7.06 11.14
C ALA A 68 16.02 8.22 10.47
N TRP A 69 14.99 7.94 9.66
CA TRP A 69 14.18 8.99 9.04
C TRP A 69 13.43 9.83 10.08
N ILE A 70 12.81 9.17 11.07
CA ILE A 70 12.14 9.83 12.20
C ILE A 70 13.13 10.74 12.95
N ASP A 71 14.37 10.28 13.17
CA ASP A 71 15.40 11.09 13.83
C ASP A 71 15.81 12.33 13.05
N VAL A 72 15.83 12.27 11.72
CA VAL A 72 16.27 13.38 10.89
C VAL A 72 15.15 14.41 10.68
N TYR A 73 13.91 13.95 10.49
CA TYR A 73 12.83 14.80 9.98
C TYR A 73 11.81 15.27 11.01
N LEU A 74 11.64 14.57 12.14
CA LEU A 74 10.73 15.05 13.19
C LEU A 74 11.44 16.02 14.13
N PRO A 75 10.82 17.18 14.45
CA PRO A 75 11.40 18.14 15.37
C PRO A 75 11.36 17.62 16.82
N GLU A 76 12.46 17.85 17.54
CA GLU A 76 12.54 17.68 19.00
C GLU A 76 12.15 18.96 19.75
N ASP A 77 12.34 20.11 19.11
CA ASP A 77 12.01 21.42 19.67
C ASP A 77 10.52 21.71 19.54
N SER A 78 9.99 22.50 20.48
CA SER A 78 8.59 22.93 20.44
C SER A 78 8.30 23.78 19.21
N MET A 79 7.24 23.43 18.50
CA MET A 79 6.77 24.18 17.34
C MET A 79 5.91 25.39 17.75
N GLY A 80 5.57 25.55 19.03
CA GLY A 80 4.70 26.63 19.51
C GLY A 80 3.24 26.52 19.05
N LEU A 81 2.84 25.38 18.50
CA LEU A 81 1.49 25.10 17.98
C LEU A 81 0.71 24.24 18.98
N ASP A 82 -0.62 24.24 18.86
CA ASP A 82 -1.48 23.33 19.63
C ASP A 82 -1.64 21.97 18.95
N ASP A 83 -1.83 20.94 19.78
CA ASP A 83 -2.03 19.56 19.31
C ASP A 83 -3.26 19.42 18.40
N MET A 84 -4.30 20.21 18.70
CA MET A 84 -5.52 20.31 17.90
C MET A 84 -5.48 21.53 16.98
N ASP A 85 -5.78 21.29 15.71
CA ASP A 85 -6.08 22.32 14.74
C ASP A 85 -7.57 22.71 14.85
N VAL A 86 -7.83 23.98 15.15
CA VAL A 86 -9.22 24.46 15.34
C VAL A 86 -9.96 24.54 14.00
N ASP A 87 -9.24 24.79 12.90
CA ASP A 87 -9.85 25.02 11.59
C ASP A 87 -10.18 23.71 10.87
N SER A 88 -9.25 22.74 10.91
CA SER A 88 -9.45 21.43 10.29
C SER A 88 -10.10 20.40 11.23
N GLY A 89 -10.00 20.61 12.55
CA GLY A 89 -10.44 19.63 13.56
C GLY A 89 -9.48 18.46 13.73
N GLU A 90 -8.33 18.48 13.08
CA GLU A 90 -7.27 17.48 13.22
C GLU A 90 -6.61 17.57 14.60
N THR A 91 -6.27 16.43 15.20
CA THR A 91 -5.59 16.44 16.51
C THR A 91 -4.65 15.25 16.64
N LEU A 92 -3.59 15.44 17.42
CA LEU A 92 -2.86 14.32 18.00
C LEU A 92 -3.80 13.64 19.02
N SER A 93 -4.14 12.37 18.80
CA SER A 93 -5.19 11.68 19.57
C SER A 93 -4.72 10.39 20.24
N ILE A 94 -3.54 9.90 19.89
CA ILE A 94 -2.99 8.66 20.44
C ILE A 94 -2.26 8.97 21.75
N PRO A 95 -2.59 8.28 22.86
CA PRO A 95 -1.94 8.50 24.15
C PRO A 95 -0.51 7.95 24.16
N CYS A 96 0.31 8.50 25.06
CA CYS A 96 1.66 8.02 25.37
C CYS A 96 1.71 7.53 26.83
N PRO A 97 1.36 6.25 27.10
CA PRO A 97 1.28 5.73 28.45
C PRO A 97 2.61 5.87 29.20
N GLY A 98 2.60 6.48 30.39
CA GLY A 98 3.79 6.59 31.24
C GLY A 98 4.70 7.79 30.92
N THR A 99 4.24 8.72 30.10
CA THR A 99 4.94 9.99 29.78
C THR A 99 4.18 11.20 30.33
N ASP A 100 4.80 12.39 30.21
CA ASP A 100 4.20 13.67 30.65
C ASP A 100 3.35 14.35 29.55
N PHE A 101 3.13 13.68 28.41
CA PHE A 101 2.31 14.20 27.32
C PHE A 101 0.83 14.24 27.70
N ASP A 102 0.19 15.39 27.52
CA ASP A 102 -1.23 15.61 27.82
C ASP A 102 -2.08 15.55 26.54
N ILE A 103 -2.24 14.33 26.04
CA ILE A 103 -3.01 14.08 24.81
C ILE A 103 -4.45 13.74 25.18
N ALA A 104 -5.39 14.50 24.61
CA ALA A 104 -6.81 14.31 24.81
C ALA A 104 -7.30 13.02 24.12
N TYR A 105 -7.13 11.88 24.77
CA TYR A 105 -7.61 10.60 24.27
C TYR A 105 -9.13 10.46 24.47
N ARG A 106 -9.84 10.19 23.38
CA ARG A 106 -11.26 9.84 23.38
C ARG A 106 -11.41 8.35 23.08
N GLU A 107 -11.95 7.61 24.05
CA GLU A 107 -12.21 6.18 23.85
C GLU A 107 -13.28 5.95 22.78
N GLU A 108 -12.90 5.16 21.77
CA GLU A 108 -13.80 4.79 20.69
C GLU A 108 -14.76 3.66 21.10
N ARG A 109 -15.94 3.66 20.49
CA ARG A 109 -16.92 2.61 20.77
C ARG A 109 -16.40 1.26 20.29
N ARG A 110 -16.55 0.23 21.12
CA ARG A 110 -16.17 -1.15 20.79
C ARG A 110 -16.78 -1.58 19.44
N PRO A 111 -15.98 -2.14 18.52
CA PRO A 111 -16.48 -2.50 17.21
C PRO A 111 -17.33 -3.77 17.26
N SER A 112 -18.54 -3.70 16.71
CA SER A 112 -19.42 -4.84 16.42
C SER A 112 -19.40 -5.25 14.95
N ASP A 113 -18.98 -4.35 14.07
CA ASP A 113 -18.95 -4.49 12.62
C ASP A 113 -17.84 -3.61 12.02
N ILE A 114 -17.60 -3.73 10.72
CA ILE A 114 -16.56 -2.97 10.01
C ILE A 114 -16.79 -1.45 10.02
N SER A 115 -18.05 -0.99 10.11
CA SER A 115 -18.35 0.45 10.16
C SER A 115 -18.03 1.02 11.53
N ARG A 116 -18.16 0.22 12.59
CA ARG A 116 -17.72 0.59 13.95
C ARG A 116 -16.21 0.49 14.15
N LEU A 117 -15.51 -0.27 13.32
CA LEU A 117 -14.04 -0.30 13.28
C LEU A 117 -13.46 0.94 12.61
N ALA A 118 -14.15 1.51 11.62
CA ALA A 118 -13.63 2.62 10.82
C ALA A 118 -13.18 3.83 11.67
N PRO A 119 -13.92 4.29 12.72
CA PRO A 119 -13.47 5.37 13.61
C PRO A 119 -12.24 5.05 14.45
N TRP A 120 -11.99 3.79 14.81
CA TRP A 120 -10.77 3.41 15.53
C TRP A 120 -9.53 3.64 14.68
N ILE A 121 -9.63 3.39 13.38
CA ILE A 121 -8.52 3.60 12.45
C ILE A 121 -8.39 5.10 12.15
N ASP A 122 -9.51 5.76 11.88
CA ASP A 122 -9.56 7.17 11.47
C ASP A 122 -9.19 8.13 12.61
N ASN A 123 -9.99 8.17 13.67
CA ASN A 123 -9.84 9.15 14.76
C ASN A 123 -8.56 8.95 15.59
N LEU A 124 -7.91 7.79 15.49
CA LEU A 124 -6.65 7.49 16.19
C LEU A 124 -5.48 7.61 15.21
N ALA A 125 -5.21 6.54 14.46
CA ALA A 125 -4.02 6.42 13.64
C ALA A 125 -3.98 7.44 12.50
N LEU A 126 -5.03 7.53 11.69
CA LEU A 126 -5.00 8.34 10.47
C LEU A 126 -5.07 9.84 10.77
N MET A 127 -5.94 10.26 11.70
CA MET A 127 -6.06 11.65 12.13
C MET A 127 -4.77 12.17 12.76
N THR A 128 -4.13 11.37 13.62
CA THR A 128 -2.85 11.74 14.23
C THR A 128 -1.76 11.88 13.15
N VAL A 129 -1.67 10.93 12.21
CA VAL A 129 -0.68 10.99 11.12
C VAL A 129 -0.94 12.15 10.17
N GLN A 130 -2.19 12.42 9.81
CA GLN A 130 -2.57 13.58 9.00
C GLN A 130 -2.12 14.87 9.67
N ARG A 131 -2.39 15.03 10.98
CA ARG A 131 -1.93 16.18 11.76
C ARG A 131 -0.40 16.29 11.74
N ILE A 132 0.32 15.19 11.94
CA ILE A 132 1.79 15.16 11.90
C ILE A 132 2.29 15.62 10.52
N ILE A 133 1.75 15.07 9.43
CA ILE A 133 2.17 15.42 8.07
C ILE A 133 1.89 16.89 7.77
N HIS A 134 0.73 17.42 8.18
CA HIS A 134 0.39 18.83 8.02
C HIS A 134 1.27 19.77 8.86
N LEU A 135 1.67 19.35 10.06
CA LEU A 135 2.63 20.10 10.90
C LEU A 135 4.02 20.16 10.26
N LEU A 136 4.47 19.05 9.66
CA LEU A 136 5.77 18.99 8.99
C LEU A 136 5.77 19.71 7.64
N HIS A 137 4.66 19.62 6.90
CA HIS A 137 4.52 20.08 5.53
C HIS A 137 3.18 20.80 5.32
N PRO A 138 3.09 22.10 5.65
CA PRO A 138 1.85 22.86 5.52
C PRO A 138 1.31 22.94 4.08
N ASP A 139 2.14 22.74 3.06
CA ASP A 139 1.72 22.64 1.66
C ASP A 139 0.82 21.43 1.38
N THR A 140 0.75 20.48 2.32
CA THR A 140 -0.07 19.27 2.22
C THR A 140 -1.46 19.40 2.84
N HIS A 141 -1.85 20.55 3.40
CA HIS A 141 -3.16 20.75 4.05
C HIS A 141 -4.40 20.43 3.18
N THR A 142 -4.26 20.37 1.85
CA THR A 142 -5.36 19.94 0.97
C THR A 142 -5.51 18.42 0.87
N TRP A 143 -4.56 17.65 1.40
CA TRP A 143 -4.59 16.20 1.43
C TRP A 143 -5.28 15.74 2.70
N SER A 144 -6.04 14.65 2.61
CA SER A 144 -6.68 14.05 3.76
C SER A 144 -6.96 12.57 3.54
N PHE A 145 -7.27 11.86 4.62
CA PHE A 145 -7.81 10.51 4.53
C PHE A 145 -9.31 10.55 4.29
N GLU A 146 -9.75 10.00 3.15
CA GLU A 146 -11.17 9.89 2.82
C GLU A 146 -11.61 8.43 2.79
N LEU A 147 -12.72 8.11 3.46
CA LEU A 147 -13.31 6.77 3.44
C LEU A 147 -14.04 6.54 2.12
N MET A 148 -13.50 5.66 1.29
CA MET A 148 -14.05 5.44 -0.05
C MET A 148 -15.30 4.56 0.00
N GLU A 149 -16.41 5.07 -0.54
CA GLU A 149 -17.67 4.35 -0.66
C GLU A 149 -17.83 3.71 -2.06
N GLU A 150 -17.17 2.58 -2.28
CA GLU A 150 -17.35 1.82 -3.52
C GLU A 150 -18.50 0.83 -3.43
N ARG A 151 -19.14 0.58 -4.58
CA ARG A 151 -20.14 -0.49 -4.76
C ARG A 151 -19.46 -1.86 -4.90
N ASP A 152 -18.57 -2.21 -3.98
CA ASP A 152 -17.99 -3.55 -3.88
C ASP A 152 -18.95 -4.47 -3.10
N LEU A 153 -19.07 -5.72 -3.56
CA LEU A 153 -19.83 -6.77 -2.89
C LEU A 153 -19.23 -7.10 -1.51
N ASP A 154 -17.92 -6.94 -1.37
CA ASP A 154 -17.15 -7.26 -0.17
C ASP A 154 -17.05 -6.09 0.82
N ARG A 155 -17.75 -4.97 0.59
CA ARG A 155 -17.73 -3.77 1.47
C ARG A 155 -18.05 -4.02 2.94
N LYS A 156 -18.67 -5.17 3.24
CA LYS A 156 -19.00 -5.61 4.61
C LYS A 156 -17.81 -6.20 5.36
N ILE A 157 -16.77 -6.59 4.63
CA ILE A 157 -15.59 -7.30 5.17
C ILE A 157 -14.26 -6.65 4.78
N LEU A 158 -14.24 -5.80 3.75
CA LEU A 158 -13.08 -5.00 3.33
C LEU A 158 -13.56 -3.59 3.01
N ARG A 159 -12.94 -2.60 3.64
CA ARG A 159 -13.10 -1.17 3.35
C ARG A 159 -11.72 -0.55 3.28
N TYR A 160 -11.63 0.69 2.79
CA TYR A 160 -10.35 1.37 2.74
C TYR A 160 -10.52 2.88 2.80
N TYR A 161 -9.54 3.54 3.43
CA TYR A 161 -9.33 4.98 3.30
C TYR A 161 -8.35 5.25 2.16
N MET A 162 -8.45 6.42 1.56
CA MET A 162 -7.48 6.93 0.60
C MET A 162 -6.87 8.21 1.15
N TRP A 163 -5.54 8.25 1.29
CA TRP A 163 -4.81 9.50 1.43
C TRP A 163 -4.75 10.16 0.05
N THR A 164 -5.48 11.24 -0.18
CA THR A 164 -5.51 11.94 -1.46
C THR A 164 -6.03 13.37 -1.29
N VAL A 165 -6.11 14.12 -2.39
CA VAL A 165 -6.79 15.43 -2.40
C VAL A 165 -8.25 15.25 -2.82
N PRO A 166 -9.18 16.12 -2.41
CA PRO A 166 -10.58 16.03 -2.79
C PRO A 166 -10.80 15.90 -4.31
N GLU A 167 -11.75 15.05 -4.71
CA GLU A 167 -12.00 14.73 -6.13
C GLU A 167 -12.29 15.98 -6.98
N ASP A 168 -12.97 17.00 -6.42
CA ASP A 168 -13.27 18.23 -7.13
C ASP A 168 -12.02 19.07 -7.45
N VAL A 169 -10.95 18.90 -6.67
CA VAL A 169 -9.62 19.46 -6.95
C VAL A 169 -8.92 18.63 -8.03
N ILE A 170 -9.00 17.29 -7.95
CA ILE A 170 -8.41 16.36 -8.93
C ILE A 170 -8.97 16.62 -10.34
N GLU A 171 -10.27 16.87 -10.47
CA GLU A 171 -10.92 17.09 -11.77
C GLU A 171 -10.50 18.42 -12.44
N ARG A 172 -10.00 19.39 -11.68
CA ARG A 172 -9.62 20.72 -12.18
C ARG A 172 -8.16 20.84 -12.60
N VAL A 173 -7.32 19.88 -12.21
CA VAL A 173 -5.89 19.92 -12.51
C VAL A 173 -5.57 19.26 -13.85
N SER A 174 -4.35 19.52 -14.37
CA SER A 174 -3.89 18.87 -15.59
C SER A 174 -3.74 17.36 -15.41
N GLU A 175 -3.82 16.61 -16.51
CA GLU A 175 -3.64 15.15 -16.52
C GLU A 175 -2.29 14.70 -15.92
N GLU A 176 -1.24 15.48 -16.13
CA GLU A 176 0.08 15.20 -15.54
C GLU A 176 0.05 15.34 -14.02
N HIS A 177 -0.54 16.43 -13.52
CA HIS A 177 -0.66 16.68 -12.09
C HIS A 177 -1.57 15.65 -11.41
N ARG A 178 -2.69 15.30 -12.06
CA ARG A 178 -3.59 14.21 -11.63
C ARG A 178 -2.82 12.89 -11.45
N ARG A 179 -1.97 12.52 -12.41
CA ARG A 179 -1.14 11.31 -12.29
C ARG A 179 -0.11 11.42 -11.16
N SER A 180 0.42 12.61 -10.91
CA SER A 180 1.33 12.86 -9.78
C SER A 180 0.61 12.65 -8.45
N ILE A 181 -0.58 13.24 -8.29
CA ILE A 181 -1.43 13.05 -7.10
C ILE A 181 -1.73 11.58 -6.88
N GLN A 182 -2.19 10.87 -7.92
CA GLN A 182 -2.51 9.45 -7.83
C GLN A 182 -1.30 8.60 -7.41
N LYS A 183 -0.11 8.89 -7.95
CA LYS A 183 1.12 8.18 -7.58
C LYS A 183 1.61 8.46 -6.15
N SER A 184 1.19 9.58 -5.57
CA SER A 184 1.50 9.97 -4.19
C SER A 184 0.37 9.68 -3.20
N SER A 185 -0.78 9.21 -3.68
CA SER A 185 -1.88 8.77 -2.84
C SER A 185 -1.56 7.44 -2.16
N VAL A 186 -2.22 7.11 -1.06
CA VAL A 186 -1.99 5.84 -0.34
C VAL A 186 -3.32 5.17 0.00
N VAL A 187 -3.44 3.87 -0.29
CA VAL A 187 -4.60 3.07 0.12
C VAL A 187 -4.37 2.53 1.52
N VAL A 188 -5.27 2.80 2.47
CA VAL A 188 -5.30 2.15 3.78
C VAL A 188 -6.48 1.19 3.82
N ALA A 189 -6.25 -0.05 3.40
CA ALA A 189 -7.24 -1.10 3.41
C ALA A 189 -7.34 -1.75 4.79
N PHE A 190 -8.57 -2.04 5.22
CA PHE A 190 -8.80 -2.66 6.50
C PHE A 190 -9.92 -3.70 6.49
N GLN A 191 -9.71 -4.73 7.30
CA GLN A 191 -10.69 -5.78 7.57
C GLN A 191 -10.77 -5.98 9.10
N PRO A 192 -11.94 -6.25 9.68
CA PRO A 192 -12.03 -6.51 11.12
C PRO A 192 -11.18 -7.72 11.55
N PRO A 193 -10.72 -7.76 12.81
CA PRO A 193 -9.81 -8.81 13.27
C PRO A 193 -10.44 -10.21 13.28
N TRP A 194 -11.78 -10.32 13.30
CA TRP A 194 -12.47 -11.60 13.09
C TRP A 194 -12.54 -12.03 11.62
N VAL A 195 -12.26 -11.15 10.66
CA VAL A 195 -12.15 -11.44 9.23
C VAL A 195 -10.69 -11.60 8.80
N LEU A 196 -9.81 -10.71 9.23
CA LEU A 196 -8.37 -10.76 8.96
C LEU A 196 -7.66 -11.08 10.27
N SER A 197 -7.46 -12.38 10.51
CA SER A 197 -6.78 -12.82 11.72
C SER A 197 -5.29 -12.51 11.68
N THR A 198 -4.63 -12.62 12.82
CA THR A 198 -3.16 -12.55 12.91
C THR A 198 -2.48 -13.55 11.97
N GLN A 199 -3.06 -14.75 11.81
CA GLN A 199 -2.50 -15.75 10.90
C GLN A 199 -2.72 -15.36 9.44
N ASP A 200 -3.88 -14.78 9.10
CA ASP A 200 -4.16 -14.32 7.74
C ASP A 200 -3.20 -13.20 7.29
N ILE A 201 -2.94 -12.20 8.14
CA ILE A 201 -2.02 -11.10 7.81
C ILE A 201 -0.55 -11.58 7.74
N LYS A 202 -0.15 -12.54 8.58
CA LYS A 202 1.18 -13.18 8.51
C LYS A 202 1.36 -13.99 7.22
N GLU A 203 0.34 -14.73 6.80
CA GLU A 203 0.36 -15.43 5.51
C GLU A 203 0.35 -14.47 4.32
N PHE A 204 -0.36 -13.35 4.43
CA PHE A 204 -0.32 -12.29 3.43
C PHE A 204 1.09 -11.70 3.27
N ALA A 205 1.74 -11.35 4.39
CA ALA A 205 3.09 -10.77 4.40
C ALA A 205 4.21 -11.77 4.02
N SER A 206 4.02 -13.07 4.27
CA SER A 206 4.98 -14.12 3.89
C SER A 206 4.76 -14.67 2.48
N CYS A 207 3.74 -14.20 1.77
CA CYS A 207 3.48 -14.58 0.39
C CYS A 207 4.63 -14.09 -0.51
N SER A 208 5.24 -15.00 -1.29
CA SER A 208 6.38 -14.68 -2.16
C SER A 208 6.02 -14.58 -3.65
N SER A 209 4.87 -15.11 -4.04
CA SER A 209 4.44 -15.13 -5.44
C SER A 209 2.92 -15.20 -5.53
N PHE A 210 2.39 -14.62 -6.60
CA PHE A 210 0.98 -14.68 -6.92
C PHE A 210 0.77 -15.72 -8.05
N PRO A 211 -0.28 -16.56 -7.98
CA PRO A 211 -0.46 -17.63 -8.95
C PRO A 211 -0.72 -17.08 -10.37
N PRO A 212 -0.15 -17.70 -11.42
CA PRO A 212 -0.42 -17.29 -12.80
C PRO A 212 -1.90 -17.52 -13.14
N PHE A 213 -2.42 -16.69 -14.06
CA PHE A 213 -3.82 -16.79 -14.48
C PHE A 213 -4.19 -18.19 -14.98
N ILE A 214 -3.33 -18.80 -15.80
CA ILE A 214 -3.44 -20.18 -16.26
C ILE A 214 -2.14 -20.91 -15.90
N GLN A 215 -2.26 -22.00 -15.16
CA GLN A 215 -1.14 -22.91 -14.92
C GLN A 215 -0.86 -23.77 -16.16
N PRO A 216 0.41 -24.09 -16.45
CA PRO A 216 0.76 -24.99 -17.55
C PRO A 216 0.01 -26.32 -17.45
N GLY A 217 -0.70 -26.69 -18.52
CA GLY A 217 -1.52 -27.91 -18.57
C GLY A 217 -2.99 -27.74 -18.13
N ASN A 218 -3.39 -26.57 -17.65
CA ASN A 218 -4.78 -26.30 -17.28
C ASN A 218 -5.51 -25.52 -18.38
N ALA A 219 -6.77 -25.86 -18.63
CA ALA A 219 -7.65 -25.14 -19.56
C ALA A 219 -8.45 -24.02 -18.89
N TYR A 220 -8.43 -23.93 -17.56
CA TYR A 220 -9.23 -23.02 -16.75
C TYR A 220 -8.36 -22.15 -15.84
N PRO A 221 -8.88 -20.98 -15.39
CA PRO A 221 -8.14 -20.11 -14.50
C PRO A 221 -7.77 -20.77 -13.16
N THR A 222 -6.60 -20.42 -12.63
CA THR A 222 -6.11 -20.92 -11.35
C THR A 222 -7.03 -20.47 -10.21
N GLN A 223 -7.46 -21.41 -9.36
CA GLN A 223 -8.28 -21.07 -8.21
C GLN A 223 -7.47 -20.32 -7.16
N LEU A 224 -8.01 -19.21 -6.65
CA LEU A 224 -7.36 -18.38 -5.64
C LEU A 224 -7.78 -18.82 -4.23
N ASN A 225 -6.81 -19.06 -3.36
CA ASN A 225 -7.01 -19.24 -1.92
C ASN A 225 -7.32 -17.89 -1.24
N SER A 226 -7.67 -17.87 0.04
CA SER A 226 -8.04 -16.63 0.75
C SER A 226 -6.91 -15.57 0.71
N THR A 227 -5.66 -15.98 0.90
CA THR A 227 -4.49 -15.10 0.86
C THR A 227 -4.29 -14.46 -0.51
N HIS A 228 -4.41 -15.23 -1.60
CA HIS A 228 -4.32 -14.72 -2.97
C HIS A 228 -5.51 -13.82 -3.31
N ARG A 229 -6.70 -14.07 -2.78
CA ARG A 229 -7.85 -13.17 -2.98
C ARG A 229 -7.61 -11.82 -2.32
N LEU A 230 -7.02 -11.80 -1.12
CA LEU A 230 -6.64 -10.56 -0.46
C LEU A 230 -5.61 -9.78 -1.28
N TRP A 231 -4.54 -10.44 -1.74
CA TRP A 231 -3.56 -9.83 -2.66
C TRP A 231 -4.19 -9.29 -3.93
N ALA A 232 -5.10 -10.04 -4.54
CA ALA A 232 -5.80 -9.60 -5.73
C ALA A 232 -6.67 -8.36 -5.46
N LYS A 233 -7.38 -8.28 -4.32
CA LYS A 233 -8.15 -7.09 -3.96
C LYS A 233 -7.27 -5.86 -3.78
N ILE A 234 -6.18 -5.98 -3.03
CA ILE A 234 -5.23 -4.88 -2.82
C ILE A 234 -4.62 -4.44 -4.16
N PHE A 235 -4.21 -5.39 -5.00
CA PHE A 235 -3.71 -5.11 -6.34
C PHE A 235 -4.72 -4.37 -7.20
N ASP A 236 -5.97 -4.86 -7.27
CA ASP A 236 -7.03 -4.25 -8.07
C ASP A 236 -7.35 -2.83 -7.60
N LEU A 237 -7.39 -2.61 -6.28
CA LEU A 237 -7.59 -1.29 -5.68
C LEU A 237 -6.48 -0.33 -6.09
N CYS A 238 -5.23 -0.72 -5.89
CA CYS A 238 -4.05 0.09 -6.20
C CYS A 238 -3.94 0.40 -7.71
N VAL A 239 -4.17 -0.58 -8.58
CA VAL A 239 -4.17 -0.38 -10.05
C VAL A 239 -5.29 0.56 -10.48
N THR A 240 -6.51 0.35 -9.97
CA THR A 240 -7.68 1.18 -10.33
C THR A 240 -7.49 2.63 -9.91
N ARG A 241 -6.87 2.83 -8.75
CA ARG A 241 -6.58 4.15 -8.18
C ARG A 241 -5.25 4.74 -8.66
N ASN A 242 -4.50 3.98 -9.44
CA ASN A 242 -3.18 4.35 -9.97
C ASN A 242 -2.22 4.80 -8.85
N THR A 243 -2.32 4.17 -7.68
CA THR A 243 -1.39 4.34 -6.57
C THR A 243 -0.66 3.04 -6.27
N PRO A 244 0.68 3.04 -6.22
CA PRO A 244 1.43 1.85 -5.87
C PRO A 244 1.42 1.58 -4.36
N TRP A 245 1.07 2.55 -3.52
CA TRP A 245 1.24 2.47 -2.07
C TRP A 245 0.00 1.90 -1.39
N PHE A 246 0.21 0.97 -0.46
CA PHE A 246 -0.87 0.44 0.34
C PHE A 246 -0.45 0.12 1.77
N ILE A 247 -1.43 0.12 2.64
CA ILE A 247 -1.37 -0.33 4.02
C ILE A 247 -2.54 -1.29 4.20
N LEU A 248 -2.29 -2.43 4.85
CA LEU A 248 -3.31 -3.39 5.22
C LEU A 248 -3.33 -3.52 6.74
N THR A 249 -4.51 -3.36 7.34
CA THR A 249 -4.65 -3.41 8.80
C THR A 249 -5.90 -4.13 9.28
N SER A 250 -5.80 -4.78 10.43
CA SER A 250 -6.95 -5.20 11.24
C SER A 250 -7.15 -4.37 12.50
N TYR A 251 -6.54 -3.18 12.53
CA TYR A 251 -6.22 -2.35 13.70
C TYR A 251 -5.23 -3.00 14.67
N THR A 252 -5.44 -4.29 14.99
CA THR A 252 -4.55 -5.05 15.89
C THR A 252 -3.19 -5.36 15.27
N HIS A 253 -3.15 -5.50 13.95
CA HIS A 253 -1.93 -5.80 13.19
C HIS A 253 -1.91 -4.97 11.92
N TRP A 254 -0.71 -4.54 11.53
CA TRP A 254 -0.46 -3.65 10.40
C TRP A 254 0.63 -4.24 9.51
N THR A 255 0.48 -4.07 8.20
CA THR A 255 1.54 -4.33 7.24
C THR A 255 1.51 -3.26 6.15
N PHE A 256 2.69 -2.90 5.69
CA PHE A 256 2.93 -1.76 4.82
C PHE A 256 3.52 -2.29 3.52
N GLY A 257 3.02 -1.84 2.38
CA GLY A 257 3.53 -2.32 1.11
C GLY A 257 3.43 -1.33 -0.02
N LEU A 258 4.11 -1.67 -1.11
CA LEU A 258 4.07 -0.93 -2.35
C LEU A 258 4.26 -1.83 -3.56
N PHE A 259 3.71 -1.44 -4.70
CA PHE A 259 3.90 -2.10 -5.98
C PHE A 259 4.99 -1.42 -6.81
N SER A 260 5.67 -2.21 -7.66
CA SER A 260 6.54 -1.67 -8.70
C SER A 260 5.74 -0.88 -9.73
N THR A 261 6.42 0.00 -10.47
CA THR A 261 5.80 0.86 -11.50
C THR A 261 5.00 0.09 -12.56
N GLY A 262 5.45 -1.11 -12.91
CA GLY A 262 4.82 -1.99 -13.89
C GLY A 262 3.85 -3.00 -13.28
N TRP A 263 3.59 -2.93 -11.98
CA TRP A 263 2.63 -3.80 -11.28
C TRP A 263 2.97 -5.28 -11.38
N THR A 264 4.28 -5.59 -11.47
CA THR A 264 4.79 -6.96 -11.59
C THR A 264 5.43 -7.48 -10.31
N ALA A 265 5.87 -6.57 -9.45
CA ALA A 265 6.43 -6.88 -8.15
C ALA A 265 5.71 -6.12 -7.06
N ALA A 266 5.63 -6.71 -5.87
CA ALA A 266 5.23 -6.03 -4.66
C ALA A 266 6.34 -6.13 -3.61
N PHE A 267 6.41 -5.14 -2.74
CA PHE A 267 7.29 -5.09 -1.58
C PHE A 267 6.41 -4.92 -0.35
N ILE A 268 6.66 -5.71 0.69
CA ILE A 268 5.84 -5.73 1.88
C ILE A 268 6.69 -5.81 3.14
N SER A 269 6.36 -5.00 4.14
CA SER A 269 6.98 -5.03 5.46
C SER A 269 6.70 -6.34 6.20
N GLY A 270 7.29 -6.46 7.39
CA GLY A 270 6.79 -7.40 8.39
C GLY A 270 5.37 -7.06 8.85
N VAL A 271 4.90 -7.78 9.85
CA VAL A 271 3.63 -7.51 10.53
C VAL A 271 3.94 -6.83 11.86
N TYR A 272 3.41 -5.63 12.05
CA TYR A 272 3.53 -4.85 13.28
C TYR A 272 2.26 -5.03 14.12
N GLU A 273 2.41 -5.27 15.42
CA GLU A 273 1.29 -5.24 16.36
C GLU A 273 0.91 -3.79 16.67
N TYR A 274 -0.33 -3.56 17.10
CA TYR A 274 -0.85 -2.22 17.40
C TYR A 274 -0.02 -1.48 18.48
N ASP A 275 0.62 -2.22 19.38
CA ASP A 275 1.49 -1.73 20.46
C ASP A 275 2.98 -1.95 20.19
N ALA A 276 3.38 -2.12 18.92
CA ALA A 276 4.78 -2.09 18.52
C ALA A 276 5.44 -0.77 18.95
N ASN A 277 6.71 -0.85 19.38
CA ASN A 277 7.46 0.26 19.96
C ASN A 277 8.79 0.56 19.27
N SER A 278 9.15 -0.20 18.23
CA SER A 278 10.41 -0.02 17.51
C SER A 278 10.33 -0.68 16.13
N PRO A 279 9.85 0.03 15.11
CA PRO A 279 9.14 1.32 15.16
C PRO A 279 7.70 1.21 15.70
N THR A 280 7.14 2.32 16.18
CA THR A 280 5.71 2.44 16.48
C THR A 280 4.86 2.44 15.20
N ILE A 281 3.56 2.21 15.35
CA ILE A 281 2.63 2.33 14.21
C ILE A 281 2.59 3.76 13.66
N LEU A 282 2.76 4.78 14.51
CA LEU A 282 2.84 6.17 14.06
C LEU A 282 4.12 6.47 13.29
N GLU A 283 5.26 5.94 13.73
CA GLU A 283 6.52 6.05 13.00
C GLU A 283 6.38 5.42 11.60
N CYS A 284 5.86 4.20 11.53
CA CYS A 284 5.61 3.50 10.26
C CYS A 284 4.67 4.27 9.34
N LEU A 285 3.51 4.71 9.83
CA LEU A 285 2.51 5.43 9.02
C LEU A 285 3.06 6.76 8.52
N THR A 286 3.67 7.55 9.40
CA THR A 286 4.25 8.85 9.03
C THR A 286 5.32 8.67 7.96
N PHE A 287 6.23 7.72 8.16
CA PHE A 287 7.25 7.38 7.16
C PHE A 287 6.64 6.95 5.83
N TRP A 288 5.61 6.09 5.84
CA TRP A 288 4.99 5.56 4.62
C TRP A 288 4.26 6.65 3.82
N ILE A 289 3.49 7.51 4.50
CA ILE A 289 2.80 8.63 3.86
C ILE A 289 3.80 9.65 3.33
N ALA A 290 4.81 10.04 4.12
CA ALA A 290 5.86 10.95 3.69
C ALA A 290 6.60 10.40 2.46
N SER A 291 6.92 9.10 2.46
CA SER A 291 7.54 8.41 1.33
C SER A 291 6.69 8.48 0.07
N ALA A 292 5.38 8.22 0.17
CA ALA A 292 4.47 8.30 -0.97
C ALA A 292 4.39 9.71 -1.56
N MET A 293 4.36 10.72 -0.70
CA MET A 293 4.40 12.14 -1.09
C MET A 293 5.77 12.61 -1.58
N ARG A 294 6.79 11.74 -1.50
CA ARG A 294 8.20 12.06 -1.80
C ARG A 294 8.75 13.21 -0.95
N ILE A 295 8.13 13.40 0.21
CA ILE A 295 8.69 14.22 1.27
C ILE A 295 10.03 13.59 1.64
N ALA A 296 11.07 14.41 1.72
CA ALA A 296 12.39 13.98 2.22
C ALA A 296 13.07 12.81 1.46
N ARG A 297 12.58 12.45 0.26
CA ARG A 297 13.09 11.30 -0.55
C ARG A 297 13.22 9.98 0.25
N ALA A 298 12.37 9.76 1.25
CA ALA A 298 12.50 8.69 2.23
C ALA A 298 12.54 7.28 1.62
N LEU A 299 11.63 6.98 0.69
CA LEU A 299 11.62 5.69 -0.01
C LEU A 299 11.25 5.91 -1.49
N GLN A 300 12.22 5.67 -2.39
CA GLN A 300 12.01 5.76 -3.83
C GLN A 300 11.60 4.41 -4.41
N PHE A 301 10.88 4.40 -5.53
CA PHE A 301 10.55 3.14 -6.21
C PHE A 301 11.81 2.36 -6.56
N PRO A 302 11.90 1.06 -6.18
CA PRO A 302 12.95 0.21 -6.73
C PRO A 302 12.76 0.16 -8.24
N LYS A 303 13.80 0.56 -8.99
CA LYS A 303 13.86 0.39 -10.45
C LYS A 303 14.10 -1.08 -10.75
N VAL A 304 13.04 -1.85 -10.66
CA VAL A 304 13.02 -3.25 -11.00
C VAL A 304 13.19 -3.42 -12.51
N PRO A 305 14.03 -4.36 -12.99
CA PRO A 305 13.99 -4.81 -14.38
C PRO A 305 12.63 -5.46 -14.66
N GLU A 306 11.71 -4.68 -15.22
CA GLU A 306 10.40 -5.20 -15.59
C GLU A 306 10.55 -6.09 -16.84
N PRO A 307 9.87 -7.25 -16.88
CA PRO A 307 9.89 -8.07 -18.08
C PRO A 307 9.36 -7.24 -19.27
N VAL A 308 10.24 -7.00 -20.24
CA VAL A 308 9.88 -6.39 -21.52
C VAL A 308 8.98 -7.38 -22.25
N HIS A 309 7.68 -7.17 -22.20
CA HIS A 309 6.76 -7.93 -23.02
C HIS A 309 6.83 -7.37 -24.42
N LEU A 310 7.56 -8.07 -25.27
CA LEU A 310 7.35 -8.00 -26.70
C LEU A 310 5.84 -8.25 -26.94
N PRO A 311 5.20 -7.49 -27.84
CA PRO A 311 3.82 -7.80 -28.24
C PRO A 311 3.76 -9.28 -28.62
N PRO A 312 2.63 -9.97 -28.37
CA PRO A 312 2.49 -11.38 -28.73
C PRO A 312 2.98 -11.55 -30.15
N ILE A 313 3.92 -12.49 -30.37
CA ILE A 313 4.45 -12.79 -31.70
C ILE A 313 3.22 -12.95 -32.59
N GLN A 314 3.01 -11.97 -33.47
CA GLN A 314 2.02 -12.11 -34.50
C GLN A 314 2.55 -13.21 -35.39
N ILE A 315 2.10 -14.44 -35.12
CA ILE A 315 2.14 -15.49 -36.12
C ILE A 315 1.20 -14.95 -37.20
N ILE A 316 1.76 -14.18 -38.14
CA ILE A 316 1.09 -13.85 -39.38
C ILE A 316 0.65 -15.21 -39.90
N PRO A 317 -0.66 -15.50 -40.00
CA PRO A 317 -1.10 -16.69 -40.68
C PRO A 317 -0.48 -16.55 -42.05
N ARG A 318 0.54 -17.35 -42.35
CA ARG A 318 0.97 -17.48 -43.74
C ARG A 318 -0.30 -17.92 -44.44
N SER A 319 -0.84 -17.03 -45.27
CA SER A 319 -1.73 -17.42 -46.36
C SER A 319 -1.14 -18.72 -46.88
N ARG A 320 -2.01 -19.73 -46.95
CA ARG A 320 -1.72 -21.10 -47.36
C ARG A 320 -1.05 -21.06 -48.73
N ALA A 321 0.24 -20.74 -48.76
CA ALA A 321 1.14 -21.10 -49.84
C ALA A 321 1.19 -22.61 -49.71
N GLU A 322 0.39 -23.22 -50.58
CA GLU A 322 0.32 -24.64 -50.94
C GLU A 322 1.41 -25.43 -50.23
N ILE A 323 1.05 -25.97 -49.05
CA ILE A 323 1.76 -27.13 -48.53
C ILE A 323 1.58 -28.16 -49.65
N PRO A 324 2.65 -28.57 -50.36
CA PRO A 324 2.53 -29.59 -51.39
C PRO A 324 1.87 -30.78 -50.71
N THR A 325 0.78 -31.27 -51.28
CA THR A 325 0.16 -32.52 -50.83
C THR A 325 1.27 -33.55 -50.68
N PRO A 326 1.50 -34.11 -49.47
CA PRO A 326 2.49 -35.15 -49.31
C PRO A 326 2.12 -36.27 -50.29
N ALA A 327 3.11 -36.72 -51.06
CA ALA A 327 2.93 -37.82 -52.00
C ALA A 327 2.28 -38.99 -51.28
N VAL A 328 1.26 -39.58 -51.91
CA VAL A 328 0.54 -40.74 -51.38
C VAL A 328 1.57 -41.82 -51.09
N SER A 329 1.83 -42.06 -49.80
CA SER A 329 2.72 -43.11 -49.37
C SER A 329 2.03 -44.45 -49.62
N GLU A 330 2.46 -45.14 -50.67
CA GLU A 330 2.15 -46.55 -50.91
C GLU A 330 2.81 -47.39 -49.80
N SER A 331 2.16 -47.48 -48.63
CA SER A 331 2.48 -48.48 -47.62
C SER A 331 1.35 -49.49 -47.54
N ASN A 332 1.58 -50.58 -48.26
CA ASN A 332 0.76 -51.78 -48.33
C ASN A 332 0.82 -52.53 -46.98
N TRP A 333 -0.08 -52.20 -46.06
CA TRP A 333 -0.24 -52.96 -44.82
C TRP A 333 -1.14 -54.17 -45.06
N SER A 334 -0.53 -55.29 -45.47
CA SER A 334 -1.16 -56.62 -45.44
C SER A 334 -0.62 -57.46 -44.28
N GLY A 335 -0.85 -57.00 -43.05
CA GLY A 335 -0.50 -57.74 -41.83
C GLY A 335 -1.74 -58.35 -41.18
N LYS A 336 -2.05 -59.60 -41.51
CA LYS A 336 -3.07 -60.41 -40.82
C LYS A 336 -2.67 -60.68 -39.36
N SER A 337 -3.69 -60.81 -38.54
CA SER A 337 -3.72 -61.16 -37.11
C SER A 337 -2.84 -62.33 -36.67
N ALA A 338 -2.37 -62.22 -35.42
CA ALA A 338 -2.19 -63.23 -34.37
C ALA A 338 -0.78 -63.20 -33.78
N ASP A 339 -0.63 -62.64 -32.58
CA ASP A 339 -0.30 -63.45 -31.41
C ASP A 339 -0.30 -62.59 -30.14
N ALA A 340 -1.04 -63.10 -29.15
CA ALA A 340 -1.04 -62.65 -27.78
C ALA A 340 0.13 -63.30 -27.04
N ASN A 341 0.62 -62.61 -26.01
CA ASN A 341 1.61 -63.05 -25.03
C ASN A 341 3.06 -63.19 -25.54
N SER A 342 3.86 -62.14 -25.31
CA SER A 342 5.18 -62.38 -24.74
C SER A 342 5.66 -61.20 -23.90
N SER A 343 5.86 -61.52 -22.64
CA SER A 343 6.33 -60.68 -21.54
C SER A 343 7.85 -60.75 -21.44
N ALA A 344 8.52 -59.65 -21.11
CA ALA A 344 9.77 -59.53 -20.33
C ALA A 344 10.17 -58.03 -20.38
N GLY A 345 10.32 -57.29 -19.28
CA GLY A 345 11.37 -57.43 -18.26
C GLY A 345 12.67 -56.77 -18.78
N VAL A 346 13.49 -56.00 -18.05
CA VAL A 346 13.65 -55.69 -16.63
C VAL A 346 14.82 -54.67 -16.56
N PHE A 347 14.77 -53.71 -15.63
CA PHE A 347 15.87 -53.05 -14.91
C PHE A 347 16.89 -52.05 -15.53
N ARG A 348 17.43 -51.28 -14.56
CA ARG A 348 18.20 -50.03 -14.56
C ARG A 348 19.71 -50.18 -14.82
N GLU A 349 20.30 -49.02 -15.14
CA GLU A 349 21.50 -48.39 -14.54
C GLU A 349 22.88 -48.44 -15.24
N VAL A 350 23.44 -47.22 -15.33
CA VAL A 350 24.83 -46.73 -15.46
C VAL A 350 25.62 -46.87 -16.79
N SER A 351 25.99 -45.69 -17.32
CA SER A 351 27.10 -45.32 -18.23
C SER A 351 28.48 -45.87 -17.79
N PRO A 352 29.60 -45.85 -18.57
CA PRO A 352 30.06 -44.77 -19.47
C PRO A 352 30.77 -45.19 -20.78
N GLY A 353 30.99 -44.24 -21.68
CA GLY A 353 31.82 -44.47 -22.88
C GLY A 353 31.79 -43.34 -23.91
N VAL A 354 32.83 -42.53 -23.86
CA VAL A 354 33.20 -41.38 -24.69
C VAL A 354 33.36 -41.71 -26.18
N SER A 355 32.92 -40.81 -27.09
CA SER A 355 33.72 -40.39 -28.26
C SER A 355 33.23 -39.06 -28.83
N ASP A 356 34.19 -38.15 -28.96
CA ASP A 356 34.26 -36.98 -29.85
C ASP A 356 33.72 -37.26 -31.26
N ASP A 357 32.90 -36.35 -31.81
CA ASP A 357 33.35 -35.44 -32.87
C ASP A 357 32.19 -34.55 -33.39
N GLY A 358 32.41 -33.22 -33.33
CA GLY A 358 31.96 -32.21 -34.29
C GLY A 358 30.47 -32.00 -34.56
N LEU A 359 29.93 -30.87 -34.09
CA LEU A 359 29.41 -29.78 -34.94
C LEU A 359 28.93 -28.62 -34.08
N LEU A 360 29.43 -27.43 -34.41
CA LEU A 360 29.05 -26.13 -33.85
C LEU A 360 27.57 -25.87 -34.18
N ASP A 361 26.71 -25.85 -33.17
CA ASP A 361 25.45 -25.16 -33.24
C ASP A 361 25.16 -24.51 -31.88
N GLU A 362 24.88 -23.21 -31.91
CA GLU A 362 24.70 -22.35 -30.74
C GLU A 362 23.50 -22.84 -29.92
N GLY A 363 23.76 -23.61 -28.87
CA GLY A 363 22.75 -23.96 -27.88
C GLY A 363 22.18 -22.72 -27.21
N PRO A 364 20.88 -22.71 -26.85
CA PRO A 364 20.27 -21.58 -26.17
C PRO A 364 21.00 -21.35 -24.86
N THR A 365 21.43 -20.10 -24.65
CA THR A 365 22.02 -19.63 -23.40
C THR A 365 21.18 -20.11 -22.21
N PRO A 366 21.81 -20.66 -21.15
CA PRO A 366 21.07 -21.08 -19.97
C PRO A 366 20.33 -19.85 -19.40
N PRO A 367 19.11 -20.00 -18.86
CA PRO A 367 18.37 -18.88 -18.33
C PRO A 367 19.21 -18.26 -17.20
N VAL A 368 19.66 -17.02 -17.43
CA VAL A 368 20.22 -16.17 -16.39
C VAL A 368 19.26 -16.24 -15.20
N ASN A 369 19.79 -16.49 -14.01
CA ASN A 369 19.01 -16.64 -12.78
C ASN A 369 18.40 -15.28 -12.42
N LYS A 370 17.30 -14.92 -13.09
CA LYS A 370 16.65 -13.60 -13.07
C LYS A 370 16.29 -13.16 -11.65
N SER A 371 15.97 -14.11 -10.78
CA SER A 371 15.68 -13.87 -9.36
C SER A 371 16.89 -13.33 -8.60
N ARG A 372 18.10 -13.83 -8.88
CA ARG A 372 19.32 -13.38 -8.18
C ARG A 372 19.71 -11.96 -8.57
N ALA A 373 19.76 -11.66 -9.87
CA ALA A 373 20.06 -10.32 -10.36
C ALA A 373 19.03 -9.29 -9.88
N PHE A 374 17.77 -9.71 -9.77
CA PHE A 374 16.70 -8.90 -9.18
C PHE A 374 16.91 -8.66 -7.69
N LEU A 375 17.16 -9.71 -6.89
CA LEU A 375 17.37 -9.57 -5.45
C LEU A 375 18.60 -8.70 -5.15
N GLU A 376 19.65 -8.80 -5.96
CA GLU A 376 20.81 -7.90 -5.90
C GLU A 376 20.43 -6.45 -6.24
N SER A 377 19.47 -6.22 -7.15
CA SER A 377 18.97 -4.88 -7.46
C SER A 377 18.13 -4.29 -6.33
N VAL A 378 17.32 -5.11 -5.65
CA VAL A 378 16.53 -4.67 -4.48
C VAL A 378 17.45 -4.38 -3.30
N GLN A 379 18.42 -5.26 -3.04
CA GLN A 379 19.43 -5.04 -2.00
C GLN A 379 20.20 -3.74 -2.26
N ARG A 380 20.75 -3.54 -3.48
CA ARG A 380 21.44 -2.29 -3.83
C ARG A 380 20.56 -1.06 -3.70
N TRP A 381 19.29 -1.16 -4.09
CA TRP A 381 18.35 -0.04 -3.99
C TRP A 381 18.17 0.40 -2.54
N MET A 382 18.09 -0.53 -1.60
CA MET A 382 17.98 -0.16 -0.19
C MET A 382 19.31 0.21 0.45
N ASP A 383 20.41 -0.43 0.06
CA ASP A 383 21.74 -0.03 0.50
C ASP A 383 21.97 1.44 0.11
N ASP A 384 21.52 1.85 -1.09
CA ASP A 384 21.51 3.25 -1.53
C ASP A 384 20.60 4.14 -0.66
N MET A 385 19.49 3.61 -0.11
CA MET A 385 18.68 4.36 0.87
C MET A 385 19.37 4.52 2.23
N ILE A 386 20.17 3.52 2.65
CA ILE A 386 20.94 3.57 3.90
C ILE A 386 22.16 4.49 3.75
N ASP A 387 22.91 4.37 2.65
CA ASP A 387 24.10 5.19 2.37
C ASP A 387 23.73 6.64 2.01
N SER A 388 22.54 6.88 1.45
CA SER A 388 22.03 8.24 1.24
C SER A 388 21.62 8.95 2.54
N ASN A 389 21.61 8.27 3.70
CA ASN A 389 21.37 8.93 4.99
C ASN A 389 22.57 9.75 5.51
N ASP A 390 23.70 9.79 4.79
CA ASP A 390 24.73 10.85 4.92
C ASP A 390 24.28 12.19 4.25
N MET A 391 22.97 12.43 4.18
CA MET A 391 22.37 13.58 3.49
C MET A 391 22.51 14.87 4.30
N GLU A 392 23.16 15.88 3.71
CA GLU A 392 23.09 17.25 4.21
C GLU A 392 21.61 17.68 4.31
N PRO A 393 21.21 18.34 5.42
CA PRO A 393 19.83 18.79 5.59
C PRO A 393 19.46 19.73 4.44
N VAL A 394 18.45 19.34 3.66
CA VAL A 394 17.81 20.23 2.69
C VAL A 394 17.35 21.48 3.44
N ASP A 395 17.71 22.67 2.94
CA ASP A 395 17.36 23.97 3.52
C ASP A 395 15.91 23.96 3.99
N ARG A 396 15.73 23.95 5.31
CA ARG A 396 14.41 24.04 5.94
C ARG A 396 13.77 25.33 5.47
N PRO A 397 12.54 25.33 4.92
CA PRO A 397 11.79 26.57 4.81
C PRO A 397 11.64 27.12 6.24
N ALA A 398 12.13 28.34 6.47
CA ALA A 398 12.00 29.00 7.76
C ALA A 398 10.51 29.03 8.12
N LEU A 399 10.15 28.49 9.28
CA LEU A 399 8.81 28.62 9.82
C LEU A 399 8.46 30.11 9.87
N PRO A 400 7.25 30.51 9.43
CA PRO A 400 6.84 31.90 9.52
C PRO A 400 6.86 32.33 10.99
N ILE A 401 7.72 33.30 11.30
CA ILE A 401 7.76 33.96 12.60
C ILE A 401 6.39 34.62 12.78
N PRO A 402 5.67 34.40 13.89
CA PRO A 402 4.42 35.11 14.14
C PRO A 402 4.70 36.61 14.15
N GLU A 403 4.11 37.36 13.22
CA GLU A 403 4.15 38.81 13.26
C GLU A 403 3.52 39.26 14.59
N VAL A 404 4.36 39.84 15.44
CA VAL A 404 3.94 40.46 16.69
C VAL A 404 2.92 41.54 16.33
N ASN A 405 1.67 41.32 16.73
CA ASN A 405 0.54 42.24 16.60
C ASN A 405 0.94 43.70 16.94
N ALA A 406 1.27 44.48 15.91
CA ALA A 406 1.40 45.92 15.99
C ALA A 406 0.01 46.55 15.83
N ALA A 407 -0.83 46.38 16.85
CA ALA A 407 -2.11 47.07 16.95
C ALA A 407 -2.32 47.57 18.38
N GLN A 408 -1.56 48.59 18.77
CA GLN A 408 -1.94 49.48 19.87
C GLN A 408 -1.83 50.95 19.43
N ASN A 409 -3.01 51.58 19.41
CA ASN A 409 -3.33 53.01 19.39
C ASN A 409 -3.51 53.71 18.01
N PRO A 410 -4.74 54.20 17.71
CA PRO A 410 -4.96 55.31 16.78
C PRO A 410 -4.77 56.66 17.52
N PRO A 411 -4.55 57.79 16.83
CA PRO A 411 -5.71 58.66 16.56
C PRO A 411 -5.58 59.58 15.31
N PHE A 412 -6.67 60.32 15.03
CA PHE A 412 -6.85 61.44 14.08
C PHE A 412 -7.11 61.08 12.61
N THR A 413 -7.99 61.74 11.85
CA THR A 413 -9.19 62.60 12.04
C THR A 413 -9.65 62.96 10.63
N GLY A 414 -10.96 62.97 10.40
CA GLY A 414 -11.62 64.06 9.68
C GLY A 414 -11.67 63.98 8.15
N GLY A 415 -12.90 64.04 7.63
CA GLY A 415 -13.20 64.66 6.34
C GLY A 415 -13.94 63.78 5.33
N ASP A 416 -15.27 63.73 5.49
CA ASP A 416 -16.30 63.90 4.46
C ASP A 416 -16.25 63.01 3.19
N TRP A 417 -17.33 62.35 2.75
CA TRP A 417 -18.59 62.94 2.31
C TRP A 417 -19.74 61.89 2.22
N LEU A 418 -20.96 62.34 2.56
CA LEU A 418 -22.32 61.99 2.06
C LEU A 418 -22.86 60.56 2.31
N VAL A 419 -23.83 60.32 3.20
CA VAL A 419 -25.27 60.72 3.21
C VAL A 419 -26.06 60.26 1.99
N LEU A 420 -26.91 59.24 2.21
CA LEU A 420 -28.35 59.10 1.90
C LEU A 420 -28.76 57.69 2.40
N GLU A 421 -29.58 57.56 3.45
CA GLU A 421 -31.05 57.31 3.39
C GLU A 421 -31.41 56.10 2.50
N GLU A 422 -32.29 55.16 2.83
CA GLU A 422 -33.27 55.00 3.89
C GLU A 422 -33.75 53.53 3.86
N THR A 423 -34.22 53.06 5.02
CA THR A 423 -35.23 52.01 5.27
C THR A 423 -35.91 51.30 4.08
N SER A 424 -35.99 49.97 4.14
CA SER A 424 -37.30 49.30 4.12
C SER A 424 -37.30 47.91 4.78
N ARG A 425 -38.10 47.81 5.84
CA ARG A 425 -38.61 46.57 6.46
C ARG A 425 -39.55 45.83 5.50
N ARG A 426 -39.62 44.50 5.63
CA ARG A 426 -40.84 43.65 5.59
C ARG A 426 -40.42 42.23 5.99
N MET A 427 -40.62 41.83 7.24
CA MET A 427 -41.84 41.21 7.80
C MET A 427 -42.39 40.03 6.98
N ILE A 428 -42.24 38.87 7.62
CA ILE A 428 -42.85 37.56 7.42
C ILE A 428 -44.36 37.65 7.69
N PRO A 429 -45.21 36.87 6.99
CA PRO A 429 -46.48 36.42 7.53
C PRO A 429 -46.44 34.90 7.77
N GLU A 430 -46.67 34.50 9.02
CA GLU A 430 -47.35 33.24 9.35
C GLU A 430 -48.85 33.46 9.10
N GLU A 431 -49.53 32.46 8.55
CA GLU A 431 -50.96 32.26 8.80
C GLU A 431 -51.29 30.77 8.70
N ASP A 432 -52.15 30.34 9.63
CA ASP A 432 -52.97 29.14 9.56
C ASP A 432 -53.82 29.04 8.28
#